data_AF-A0A0G9MYW9-F1
#
_entry.id   AF-A0A0G9MYW9-F1
#
_cell.length_a   1.000
_cell.length_b   1.000
_cell.length_c   1.000
_cell.angle_alpha   90.00
_cell.angle_beta   90.00
_cell.angle_gamma   90.00
#
_symmetry.space_group_name_H-M   'P 1'
#
loop_
_entity.id
_entity.type
_entity.pdbx_description
1 polymer ?
#
loop_
_entity_poly.entity_id
_entity_poly.type
_entity_poly.pdbx_seq_one_letter_code
_entity_poly.pdbx_strand_id
1 'polypeptide(L)'
;MTVQGEALVVANAASAEARNAEIPFAAGALGTMAPFRAIAAGSSAYTTALGCLTEAIYYEAANESVRGKRGVAQVILNRVRHPAYPSSVCGVVYQGYTDAVCQFSYTCDGSLARRPMDRQWRESREVAAAALGGYVETSVGTATNYHADYVVPYWAFTLDKVVQEGRHIFYRLPGGAGRPMAFAARWTGREFHPSFNPARFAAMAEAEALAEEGLSVEPSAAAAVVRDVTDRRADNDVGGRMDVSAGTGWQLSIPDPVNASNGYRAALREQGDGAAPATDR
;
A
#
# COMPACT_ATOMS: atom_id res chain seq x y z
N MET A 1 17.64 0.19 53.34
CA MET A 1 17.86 -0.57 52.10
C MET A 1 16.49 -1.03 51.62
N THR A 2 15.77 -0.31 50.73
CA THR A 2 15.90 -0.35 49.25
C THR A 2 16.03 -1.80 48.75
N VAL A 3 15.20 -2.31 47.85
CA VAL A 3 14.94 -1.79 46.50
C VAL A 3 13.51 -2.16 46.04
N GLN A 4 12.85 -1.17 45.42
CA GLN A 4 11.59 -1.24 44.68
C GLN A 4 11.73 -2.28 43.53
N GLY A 5 10.76 -3.12 43.19
CA GLY A 5 9.43 -2.68 42.77
C GLY A 5 9.40 -2.19 41.31
N GLU A 6 10.30 -2.65 40.42
CA GLU A 6 10.16 -2.44 38.96
C GLU A 6 10.33 -3.78 38.25
N ALA A 7 9.21 -4.48 38.06
CA ALA A 7 9.08 -5.32 36.88
C ALA A 7 9.14 -4.36 35.69
N LEU A 8 10.19 -4.45 34.88
CA LEU A 8 10.25 -3.86 33.56
C LEU A 8 9.10 -4.45 32.74
N VAL A 9 7.92 -3.84 32.87
CA VAL A 9 6.97 -3.80 31.78
C VAL A 9 7.75 -3.13 30.66
N VAL A 10 8.19 -3.91 29.67
CA VAL A 10 8.69 -3.37 28.41
C VAL A 10 7.47 -2.73 27.76
N ALA A 11 7.13 -1.53 28.22
CA ALA A 11 6.25 -0.61 27.54
C ALA A 11 6.96 -0.30 26.23
N ASN A 12 6.45 -0.85 25.13
CA ASN A 12 6.35 -0.24 23.81
C ASN A 12 6.27 -1.35 22.75
N ALA A 13 5.07 -1.87 22.50
CA ALA A 13 4.73 -2.25 21.14
C ALA A 13 4.63 -0.94 20.35
N ALA A 14 5.75 -0.48 19.81
CA ALA A 14 5.78 0.73 18.99
C ALA A 14 4.79 0.55 17.82
N SER A 15 3.92 1.55 17.59
CA SER A 15 3.01 1.53 16.44
C SER A 15 3.80 1.44 15.12
N ALA A 16 3.13 1.08 14.02
CA ALA A 16 3.78 1.03 12.72
C ALA A 16 4.45 2.36 12.36
N GLU A 17 3.80 3.48 12.70
CA GLU A 17 4.31 4.83 12.52
C GLU A 17 5.57 5.07 13.38
N ALA A 18 5.56 4.66 14.64
CA ALA A 18 6.73 4.79 15.53
C ALA A 18 7.93 3.99 15.01
N ARG A 19 7.70 2.75 14.55
CA ARG A 19 8.76 1.92 13.95
C ARG A 19 9.25 2.49 12.62
N ASN A 20 8.37 3.03 11.80
CA ASN A 20 8.76 3.72 10.57
C ASN A 20 9.58 4.99 10.87
N ALA A 21 9.29 5.68 11.97
CA ALA A 21 10.02 6.87 12.40
C ALA A 21 11.45 6.55 12.89
N GLU A 22 11.70 5.35 13.39
CA GLU A 22 13.06 4.87 13.73
C GLU A 22 13.97 4.72 12.52
N ILE A 23 13.41 4.51 11.32
CA ILE A 23 14.18 4.41 10.08
C ILE A 23 14.58 5.82 9.64
N PRO A 24 15.89 6.16 9.63
CA PRO A 24 16.34 7.48 9.24
C PRO A 24 16.17 7.70 7.73
N PHE A 25 15.93 8.95 7.35
CA PHE A 25 16.00 9.33 5.94
C PHE A 25 17.45 9.22 5.42
N ALA A 26 17.59 8.73 4.20
CA ALA A 26 18.87 8.57 3.55
C ALA A 26 19.54 9.93 3.34
N ALA A 27 20.83 10.02 3.67
CA ALA A 27 21.63 11.21 3.43
C ALA A 27 22.02 11.32 1.95
N GLY A 28 22.02 12.55 1.41
CA GLY A 28 22.53 12.86 0.08
C GLY A 28 21.46 13.14 -0.98
N ALA A 29 21.91 13.42 -2.20
CA ALA A 29 21.00 13.78 -3.29
C ALA A 29 20.13 12.58 -3.70
N LEU A 30 18.82 12.84 -3.87
CA LEU A 30 17.83 11.83 -4.26
C LEU A 30 17.99 11.35 -5.72
N GLY A 31 18.78 12.08 -6.51
CA GLY A 31 18.95 11.84 -7.95
C GLY A 31 17.74 12.35 -8.74
N THR A 32 18.00 13.10 -9.81
CA THR A 32 16.93 13.63 -10.66
C THR A 32 16.67 12.68 -11.83
N MET A 33 15.41 12.34 -12.04
CA MET A 33 14.98 11.54 -13.19
C MET A 33 14.68 12.43 -14.39
N ALA A 34 15.03 11.96 -15.59
CA ALA A 34 14.64 12.66 -16.83
C ALA A 34 13.10 12.64 -17.00
N PRO A 35 12.51 13.59 -17.75
CA PRO A 35 11.12 13.51 -18.17
C PRO A 35 10.80 12.19 -18.90
N PHE A 36 9.70 11.53 -18.54
CA PHE A 36 9.22 10.36 -19.27
C PHE A 36 8.44 10.84 -20.52
N ARG A 37 8.98 10.59 -21.71
CA ARG A 37 8.36 10.95 -23.01
C ARG A 37 8.45 9.81 -24.01
N ALA A 38 8.40 8.57 -23.52
CA ALA A 38 8.64 7.38 -24.34
C ALA A 38 7.41 6.98 -25.19
N ILE A 39 6.22 7.42 -24.81
CA ILE A 39 4.95 7.03 -25.45
C ILE A 39 4.36 8.25 -26.15
N ALA A 40 4.15 8.17 -27.46
CA ALA A 40 3.61 9.27 -28.25
C ALA A 40 2.18 9.61 -27.84
N ALA A 41 1.92 10.87 -27.49
CA ALA A 41 0.57 11.34 -27.16
C ALA A 41 -0.40 11.06 -28.32
N GLY A 42 -1.61 10.59 -27.99
CA GLY A 42 -2.64 10.23 -28.98
C GLY A 42 -2.49 8.83 -29.60
N SER A 43 -1.39 8.11 -29.35
CA SER A 43 -1.27 6.70 -29.75
C SER A 43 -2.21 5.80 -28.95
N SER A 44 -2.56 4.63 -29.49
CA SER A 44 -3.31 3.60 -28.74
C SER A 44 -2.56 3.18 -27.47
N ALA A 45 -1.24 3.02 -27.56
CA ALA A 45 -0.39 2.73 -26.42
C ALA A 45 -0.46 3.80 -25.33
N TYR A 46 -0.54 5.09 -25.71
CA TYR A 46 -0.71 6.18 -24.74
C TYR A 46 -2.05 6.07 -24.01
N THR A 47 -3.15 5.81 -24.73
CA THR A 47 -4.46 5.63 -24.12
C THR A 47 -4.46 4.46 -23.12
N THR A 48 -3.83 3.34 -23.47
CA THR A 48 -3.70 2.18 -22.59
C THR A 48 -2.83 2.47 -21.37
N ALA A 49 -1.64 3.07 -21.55
CA ALA A 49 -0.75 3.47 -20.45
C ALA A 49 -1.44 4.47 -19.50
N LEU A 50 -2.17 5.44 -20.06
CA LEU A 50 -2.92 6.43 -19.28
C LEU A 50 -3.97 5.74 -18.41
N GLY A 51 -4.68 4.74 -18.94
CA GLY A 51 -5.64 3.94 -18.17
C GLY A 51 -4.98 3.23 -16.99
N CYS A 52 -3.94 2.42 -17.26
CA CYS A 52 -3.22 1.67 -16.22
C CYS A 52 -2.63 2.59 -15.14
N LEU A 53 -2.01 3.71 -15.55
CA LEU A 53 -1.42 4.66 -14.59
C LEU A 53 -2.50 5.39 -13.76
N THR A 54 -3.64 5.72 -14.38
CA THR A 54 -4.78 6.33 -13.68
C THR A 54 -5.33 5.39 -12.62
N GLU A 55 -5.53 4.11 -12.97
CA GLU A 55 -5.98 3.07 -12.04
C GLU A 55 -5.04 2.98 -10.84
N ALA A 56 -3.73 2.87 -11.08
CA ALA A 56 -2.75 2.75 -10.01
C ALA A 56 -2.77 3.98 -9.08
N ILE A 57 -2.79 5.20 -9.63
CA ILE A 57 -2.83 6.41 -8.79
C ILE A 57 -4.14 6.50 -8.01
N TYR A 58 -5.27 6.10 -8.61
CA TYR A 58 -6.55 6.10 -7.93
C TYR A 58 -6.56 5.13 -6.74
N TYR A 59 -6.26 3.85 -6.98
CA TYR A 59 -6.37 2.86 -5.91
C TYR A 59 -5.29 3.01 -4.84
N GLU A 60 -4.12 3.55 -5.17
CA GLU A 60 -3.02 3.72 -4.22
C GLU A 60 -3.06 5.06 -3.50
N ALA A 61 -3.53 6.14 -4.15
CA ALA A 61 -3.31 7.49 -3.67
C ALA A 61 -4.49 8.45 -3.88
N ALA A 62 -5.71 7.96 -4.14
CA ALA A 62 -6.87 8.83 -4.37
C ALA A 62 -7.11 9.84 -3.23
N ASN A 63 -6.92 9.43 -1.98
CA ASN A 63 -7.10 10.27 -0.80
C ASN A 63 -5.83 11.05 -0.39
N GLU A 64 -4.73 10.86 -1.11
CA GLU A 64 -3.48 11.57 -0.85
C GLU A 64 -3.47 12.96 -1.51
N SER A 65 -2.53 13.78 -1.05
CA SER A 65 -2.24 15.07 -1.68
C SER A 65 -1.86 14.88 -3.17
N VAL A 66 -2.01 15.94 -3.97
CA VAL A 66 -1.57 15.92 -5.38
C VAL A 66 -0.08 15.59 -5.49
N ARG A 67 0.74 15.94 -4.49
CA ARG A 67 2.15 15.52 -4.45
C ARG A 67 2.30 14.03 -4.18
N GLY A 68 1.54 13.44 -3.26
CA GLY A 68 1.52 12.00 -3.00
C GLY A 68 1.11 11.18 -4.24
N LYS A 69 0.05 11.63 -4.93
CA LYS A 69 -0.37 11.05 -6.23
C LYS A 69 0.76 11.08 -7.27
N ARG A 70 1.44 12.24 -7.39
CA ARG A 70 2.60 12.41 -8.29
C ARG A 70 3.78 11.52 -7.89
N GLY A 71 4.00 11.30 -6.59
CA GLY A 71 5.01 10.39 -6.07
C GLY A 71 4.78 8.95 -6.51
N VAL A 72 3.56 8.44 -6.37
CA VAL A 72 3.19 7.08 -6.87
C VAL A 72 3.38 6.98 -8.38
N ALA A 73 2.92 7.98 -9.13
CA ALA A 73 3.11 8.02 -10.58
C ALA A 73 4.60 7.97 -10.97
N GLN A 74 5.44 8.73 -10.27
CA GLN A 74 6.87 8.77 -10.50
C GLN A 74 7.54 7.43 -10.17
N VAL A 75 7.16 6.75 -9.09
CA VAL A 75 7.66 5.41 -8.76
C VAL A 75 7.36 4.41 -9.87
N ILE A 76 6.13 4.41 -10.41
CA ILE A 76 5.75 3.52 -11.51
C ILE A 76 6.62 3.80 -12.75
N LEU A 77 6.80 5.07 -13.12
CA LEU A 77 7.64 5.45 -14.26
C LEU A 77 9.15 5.23 -14.01
N ASN A 78 9.59 5.22 -12.75
CA ASN A 78 10.93 4.81 -12.37
C ASN A 78 11.11 3.31 -12.59
N ARG A 79 10.15 2.48 -12.16
CA ARG A 79 10.15 1.04 -12.41
C ARG A 79 10.20 0.71 -13.90
N VAL A 80 9.38 1.37 -14.74
CA VAL A 80 9.43 1.19 -16.21
C VAL A 80 10.84 1.39 -16.79
N ARG A 81 11.64 2.26 -16.16
CA ARG A 81 13.01 2.59 -16.58
C ARG A 81 14.10 1.79 -15.89
N HIS A 82 13.78 0.97 -14.90
CA HIS A 82 14.76 0.19 -14.16
C HIS A 82 14.73 -1.28 -14.62
N PRO A 83 15.90 -1.90 -14.91
CA PRO A 83 15.97 -3.24 -15.51
C PRO A 83 15.40 -4.38 -14.64
N ALA A 84 15.19 -4.14 -13.34
CA ALA A 84 14.58 -5.12 -12.43
C ALA A 84 13.05 -5.21 -12.54
N TYR A 85 12.39 -4.38 -13.36
CA TYR A 85 10.94 -4.33 -13.48
C TYR A 85 10.50 -4.41 -14.95
N PRO A 86 9.21 -4.72 -15.22
CA PRO A 86 8.66 -4.67 -16.56
C PRO A 86 8.85 -3.28 -17.20
N SER A 87 9.22 -3.25 -18.47
CA SER A 87 9.46 -1.97 -19.18
C SER A 87 8.21 -1.45 -19.91
N SER A 88 7.03 -1.62 -19.33
CA SER A 88 5.76 -1.01 -19.78
C SER A 88 4.93 -0.57 -18.58
N VAL A 89 4.11 0.47 -18.76
CA VAL A 89 3.33 1.05 -17.65
C VAL A 89 2.35 0.02 -17.10
N CYS A 90 1.56 -0.59 -17.98
CA CYS A 90 0.64 -1.64 -17.57
C CYS A 90 1.36 -2.89 -17.05
N GLY A 91 2.55 -3.21 -17.59
CA GLY A 91 3.35 -4.33 -17.10
C GLY A 91 3.81 -4.14 -15.65
N VAL A 92 4.16 -2.91 -15.25
CA VAL A 92 4.47 -2.59 -13.86
C VAL A 92 3.23 -2.63 -12.98
N VAL A 93 2.13 -2.02 -13.44
CA VAL A 93 0.89 -1.91 -12.68
C VAL A 93 0.24 -3.27 -12.42
N TYR A 94 0.28 -4.16 -13.41
CA TYR A 94 -0.28 -5.51 -13.31
C TYR A 94 0.77 -6.57 -13.04
N GLN A 95 1.94 -6.21 -12.49
CA GLN A 95 2.95 -7.21 -12.18
C GLN A 95 2.42 -8.21 -11.13
N GLY A 96 2.41 -9.49 -11.49
CA GLY A 96 1.97 -10.58 -10.62
C GLY A 96 0.44 -10.74 -10.51
N TYR A 97 -0.37 -10.09 -11.36
CA TYR A 97 -1.84 -10.14 -11.26
C TYR A 97 -2.46 -11.54 -11.46
N THR A 98 -1.69 -12.51 -11.96
CA THR A 98 -2.08 -13.92 -12.09
C THR A 98 -1.47 -14.81 -11.01
N ASP A 99 -0.64 -14.25 -10.15
CA ASP A 99 0.11 -14.98 -9.13
C ASP A 99 -0.58 -14.85 -7.76
N ALA A 100 -0.05 -15.56 -6.76
CA ALA A 100 -0.58 -15.51 -5.39
C ALA A 100 -0.36 -14.14 -4.71
N VAL A 101 0.61 -13.35 -5.19
CA VAL A 101 0.97 -12.04 -4.64
C VAL A 101 1.08 -11.04 -5.77
N CYS A 102 0.31 -9.96 -5.66
CA CYS A 102 0.21 -8.93 -6.68
C CYS A 102 0.97 -7.68 -6.23
N GLN A 103 1.63 -7.02 -7.18
CA GLN A 103 2.43 -5.83 -6.88
C GLN A 103 1.56 -4.66 -6.37
N PHE A 104 0.34 -4.56 -6.88
CA PHE A 104 -0.68 -3.64 -6.42
C PHE A 104 -1.87 -4.48 -5.97
N SER A 105 -2.27 -4.39 -4.70
CA SER A 105 -3.29 -5.31 -4.14
C SER A 105 -4.63 -5.21 -4.86
N TYR A 106 -4.99 -4.02 -5.35
CA TYR A 106 -6.26 -3.76 -6.01
C TYR A 106 -6.47 -4.59 -7.29
N THR A 107 -5.40 -5.13 -7.89
CA THR A 107 -5.49 -6.00 -9.07
C THR A 107 -5.95 -7.42 -8.71
N CYS A 108 -5.97 -7.77 -7.43
CA CYS A 108 -6.19 -9.13 -6.93
C CYS A 108 -7.15 -9.23 -5.74
N ASP A 109 -7.65 -8.12 -5.21
CA ASP A 109 -8.60 -8.09 -4.09
C ASP A 109 -10.05 -7.83 -4.55
N GLY A 110 -10.30 -7.76 -5.85
CA GLY A 110 -11.63 -7.47 -6.41
C GLY A 110 -11.99 -5.99 -6.49
N SER A 111 -11.12 -5.07 -6.06
CA SER A 111 -11.36 -3.62 -6.06
C SER A 111 -11.78 -3.06 -7.41
N LEU A 112 -11.27 -3.62 -8.51
CA LEU A 112 -11.60 -3.22 -9.87
C LEU A 112 -13.08 -3.46 -10.24
N ALA A 113 -13.84 -4.25 -9.47
CA ALA A 113 -15.28 -4.42 -9.66
C ALA A 113 -16.09 -3.21 -9.16
N ARG A 114 -15.51 -2.39 -8.28
CA ARG A 114 -16.20 -1.24 -7.69
C ARG A 114 -16.14 -0.04 -8.63
N ARG A 115 -17.24 0.71 -8.72
CA ARG A 115 -17.29 1.93 -9.53
C ARG A 115 -16.43 3.03 -8.88
N PRO A 116 -15.43 3.60 -9.59
CA PRO A 116 -14.62 4.68 -9.04
C PRO A 116 -15.42 5.96 -8.77
N MET A 117 -14.98 6.75 -7.80
CA MET A 117 -15.51 8.08 -7.55
C MET A 117 -15.04 9.06 -8.63
N ASP A 118 -15.99 9.65 -9.37
CA ASP A 118 -15.70 10.45 -10.56
C ASP A 118 -14.69 11.58 -10.32
N ARG A 119 -14.76 12.27 -9.17
CA ARG A 119 -13.83 13.35 -8.82
C ARG A 119 -12.40 12.86 -8.68
N GLN A 120 -12.19 11.87 -7.81
CA GLN A 120 -10.86 11.33 -7.52
C GLN A 120 -10.27 10.66 -8.76
N TRP A 121 -11.10 9.99 -9.56
CA TRP A 121 -10.67 9.42 -10.84
C TRP A 121 -10.14 10.48 -11.82
N ARG A 122 -10.85 11.62 -11.96
CA ARG A 122 -10.39 12.73 -12.79
C ARG A 122 -9.06 13.30 -12.29
N GLU A 123 -8.94 13.55 -10.99
CA GLU A 123 -7.69 14.04 -10.39
C GLU A 123 -6.52 13.05 -10.64
N SER A 124 -6.75 11.75 -10.46
CA SER A 124 -5.74 10.72 -10.75
C SER A 124 -5.36 10.67 -12.24
N ARG A 125 -6.33 10.85 -13.14
CA ARG A 125 -6.10 10.87 -14.58
C ARG A 125 -5.31 12.09 -15.02
N GLU A 126 -5.55 13.25 -14.42
CA GLU A 126 -4.78 14.47 -14.69
C GLU A 126 -3.31 14.30 -14.27
N VAL A 127 -3.07 13.71 -13.09
CA VAL A 127 -1.72 13.38 -12.63
C VAL A 127 -1.04 12.37 -13.57
N ALA A 128 -1.76 11.31 -13.97
CA ALA A 128 -1.25 10.32 -14.91
C ALA A 128 -0.87 10.94 -16.26
N ALA A 129 -1.73 11.79 -16.81
CA ALA A 129 -1.50 12.48 -18.07
C ALA A 129 -0.29 13.43 -17.98
N ALA A 130 -0.14 14.18 -16.88
CA ALA A 130 1.00 15.04 -16.65
C ALA A 130 2.31 14.26 -16.55
N ALA A 131 2.32 13.13 -15.82
CA ALA A 131 3.48 12.27 -15.66
C ALA A 131 3.92 11.65 -17.00
N LEU A 132 2.98 11.11 -17.78
CA LEU A 132 3.24 10.62 -19.15
C LEU A 132 3.63 11.74 -20.12
N GLY A 133 3.19 12.97 -19.84
CA GLY A 133 3.58 14.20 -20.53
C GLY A 133 4.96 14.74 -20.11
N GLY A 134 5.68 14.03 -19.23
CA GLY A 134 7.05 14.36 -18.83
C GLY A 134 7.17 15.22 -17.58
N TYR A 135 6.09 15.43 -16.82
CA TYR A 135 6.22 15.98 -15.47
C TYR A 135 7.03 15.02 -14.59
N VAL A 136 7.96 15.56 -13.79
CA VAL A 136 8.82 14.80 -12.88
C VAL A 136 8.54 15.23 -11.45
N GLU A 137 8.17 14.28 -10.58
CA GLU A 137 8.06 14.56 -9.14
C GLU A 137 9.41 14.39 -8.47
N THR A 138 10.11 15.50 -8.25
CA THR A 138 11.48 15.48 -7.76
C THR A 138 11.59 15.10 -6.29
N SER A 139 10.52 15.23 -5.50
CA SER A 139 10.57 14.91 -4.06
C SER A 139 10.85 13.44 -3.79
N VAL A 140 10.48 12.54 -4.72
CA VAL A 140 10.70 11.09 -4.58
C VAL A 140 11.93 10.57 -5.34
N GLY A 141 12.59 11.41 -6.14
CA GLY A 141 13.82 11.08 -6.87
C GLY A 141 13.76 9.75 -7.63
N THR A 142 14.71 8.85 -7.34
CA THR A 142 14.81 7.51 -7.92
C THR A 142 14.03 6.43 -7.16
N ALA A 143 13.06 6.80 -6.32
CA ALA A 143 12.28 5.82 -5.55
C ALA A 143 11.62 4.78 -6.46
N THR A 144 11.68 3.52 -6.04
CA THR A 144 11.06 2.36 -6.70
C THR A 144 10.09 1.64 -5.78
N ASN A 145 10.03 2.03 -4.51
CA ASN A 145 9.24 1.37 -3.49
C ASN A 145 8.55 2.44 -2.64
N TYR A 146 7.35 2.14 -2.15
CA TYR A 146 6.70 2.91 -1.12
C TYR A 146 5.79 2.00 -0.30
N HIS A 147 5.42 2.44 0.89
CA HIS A 147 4.37 1.84 1.69
C HIS A 147 3.65 2.92 2.49
N ALA A 148 2.48 2.58 3.02
CA ALA A 148 1.74 3.48 3.88
C ALA A 148 2.28 3.44 5.33
N ASP A 149 2.34 4.58 6.01
CA ASP A 149 2.97 4.77 7.33
C ASP A 149 2.42 3.89 8.46
N TYR A 150 1.21 3.35 8.29
CA TYR A 150 0.56 2.39 9.18
C TYR A 150 0.96 0.92 8.91
N VAL A 151 1.92 0.67 8.01
CA VAL A 151 2.50 -0.65 7.71
C VAL A 151 4.01 -0.60 7.85
N VAL A 152 4.66 -1.70 8.26
CA VAL A 152 6.12 -1.82 8.36
C VAL A 152 6.61 -3.06 7.62
N PRO A 153 6.86 -2.98 6.32
CA PRO A 153 7.37 -4.12 5.57
C PRO A 153 8.83 -4.41 5.95
N TYR A 154 9.22 -5.69 5.92
CA TYR A 154 10.58 -6.11 6.32
C TYR A 154 11.68 -5.42 5.49
N TRP A 155 11.40 -5.12 4.21
CA TRP A 155 12.34 -4.45 3.31
C TRP A 155 12.52 -2.96 3.62
N ALA A 156 11.65 -2.34 4.44
CA ALA A 156 11.80 -0.93 4.80
C ALA A 156 13.15 -0.63 5.48
N PHE A 157 13.73 -1.62 6.16
CA PHE A 157 15.03 -1.53 6.83
C PHE A 157 16.21 -1.82 5.88
N THR A 158 15.96 -2.30 4.66
CA THR A 158 17.01 -2.67 3.70
C THR A 158 17.16 -1.68 2.56
N LEU A 159 16.19 -0.75 2.42
CA LEU A 159 16.18 0.28 1.40
C LEU A 159 16.46 1.67 1.99
N ASP A 160 16.88 2.59 1.13
CA ASP A 160 17.11 3.98 1.50
C ASP A 160 15.76 4.71 1.59
N LYS A 161 15.34 5.13 2.79
CA LYS A 161 14.14 5.95 3.01
C LYS A 161 14.36 7.36 2.45
N VAL A 162 13.56 7.78 1.49
CA VAL A 162 13.75 9.02 0.69
C VAL A 162 12.97 10.18 1.28
N VAL A 163 11.64 10.05 1.33
CA VAL A 163 10.72 11.11 1.74
C VAL A 163 9.43 10.46 2.23
N GLN A 164 8.73 11.13 3.14
CA GLN A 164 7.36 10.82 3.49
C GLN A 164 6.46 11.93 2.96
N GLU A 165 5.48 11.59 2.12
CA GLU A 165 4.51 12.52 1.55
C GLU A 165 3.11 12.01 1.86
N GLY A 166 2.41 12.74 2.73
CA GLY A 166 1.15 12.26 3.32
C GLY A 166 1.40 10.96 4.08
N ARG A 167 0.62 9.92 3.77
CA ARG A 167 0.78 8.61 4.40
C ARG A 167 1.83 7.74 3.72
N HIS A 168 2.37 8.13 2.56
CA HIS A 168 3.32 7.32 1.83
C HIS A 168 4.77 7.62 2.21
N ILE A 169 5.51 6.57 2.56
CA ILE A 169 6.94 6.62 2.76
C ILE A 169 7.61 6.00 1.52
N PHE A 170 8.41 6.79 0.82
CA PHE A 170 9.09 6.40 -0.41
C PHE A 170 10.51 5.93 -0.15
N TYR A 171 10.95 4.93 -0.92
CA TYR A 171 12.24 4.27 -0.78
C TYR A 171 12.91 4.07 -2.14
N ARG A 172 14.24 4.22 -2.16
CA ARG A 172 15.09 3.89 -3.31
C ARG A 172 15.97 2.67 -3.00
N LEU A 173 16.40 1.98 -4.06
CA LEU A 173 17.37 0.89 -3.92
C LEU A 173 18.70 1.41 -3.35
N PRO A 174 19.38 0.66 -2.48
CA PRO A 174 20.68 1.09 -1.95
C PRO A 174 21.78 1.01 -3.01
N GLY A 175 22.85 1.78 -2.81
CA GLY A 175 24.06 1.70 -3.62
C GLY A 175 23.89 2.11 -5.09
N GLY A 176 24.58 1.41 -6.00
CA GLY A 176 24.58 1.74 -7.43
C GLY A 176 23.23 1.56 -8.13
N ALA A 177 22.41 0.62 -7.66
CA ALA A 177 21.10 0.32 -8.22
C ALA A 177 20.07 1.45 -8.01
N GLY A 178 20.22 2.26 -6.96
CA GLY A 178 19.37 3.42 -6.72
C GLY A 178 19.83 4.71 -7.40
N ARG A 179 20.95 4.71 -8.11
CA ARG A 179 21.46 5.91 -8.79
C ARG A 179 20.74 6.10 -10.13
N PRO A 180 20.54 7.35 -10.60
CA PRO A 180 19.88 7.62 -11.89
C PRO A 180 20.45 6.83 -13.09
N MET A 181 21.75 6.53 -13.07
CA MET A 181 22.41 5.74 -14.13
C MET A 181 21.88 4.30 -14.27
N ALA A 182 21.30 3.72 -13.22
CA ALA A 182 20.71 2.38 -13.27
C ALA A 182 19.37 2.35 -14.04
N PHE A 183 18.74 3.51 -14.23
CA PHE A 183 17.42 3.64 -14.86
C PHE A 183 17.54 3.78 -16.40
N ALA A 184 18.21 2.80 -17.01
CA ALA A 184 18.53 2.79 -18.43
C ALA A 184 17.58 1.94 -19.30
N ALA A 185 16.62 1.24 -18.70
CA ALA A 185 15.67 0.42 -19.46
C ALA A 185 14.75 1.31 -20.30
N ARG A 186 14.41 0.82 -21.50
CA ARG A 186 13.56 1.52 -22.45
C ARG A 186 12.17 0.92 -22.45
N TRP A 187 11.17 1.78 -22.61
CA TRP A 187 9.79 1.33 -22.81
C TRP A 187 9.70 0.33 -23.97
N THR A 188 8.94 -0.75 -23.79
CA THR A 188 8.92 -1.89 -24.74
C THR A 188 8.27 -1.60 -26.10
N GLY A 189 7.68 -0.41 -26.30
CA GLY A 189 6.94 -0.08 -27.51
C GLY A 189 5.48 -0.53 -27.51
N ARG A 190 5.04 -1.25 -26.47
CA ARG A 190 3.69 -1.80 -26.37
C ARG A 190 3.14 -1.71 -24.94
N GLU A 191 1.83 -1.57 -24.85
CA GLU A 191 1.08 -1.63 -23.60
C GLU A 191 0.03 -2.72 -23.70
N PHE A 192 -0.17 -3.46 -22.61
CA PHE A 192 -1.17 -4.50 -22.49
C PHE A 192 -1.92 -4.31 -21.18
N HIS A 193 -3.17 -3.87 -21.27
CA HIS A 193 -4.09 -3.81 -20.13
C HIS A 193 -4.83 -5.16 -20.07
N PRO A 194 -4.68 -5.94 -18.98
CA PRO A 194 -5.32 -7.24 -18.87
C PRO A 194 -6.83 -7.08 -18.69
N SER A 195 -7.62 -7.92 -19.38
CA SER A 195 -9.07 -7.93 -19.17
C SER A 195 -9.42 -8.41 -17.77
N PHE A 196 -10.06 -7.53 -16.99
CA PHE A 196 -10.60 -7.88 -15.69
C PHE A 196 -11.91 -8.65 -15.89
N ASN A 197 -11.96 -9.91 -15.44
CA ASN A 197 -13.21 -10.67 -15.36
C ASN A 197 -13.74 -10.60 -13.93
N PRO A 198 -14.72 -9.73 -13.61
CA PRO A 198 -15.25 -9.58 -12.26
C PRO A 198 -15.84 -10.88 -11.70
N ALA A 199 -16.25 -11.83 -12.55
CA ALA A 199 -16.73 -13.14 -12.11
C ALA A 199 -15.66 -13.95 -11.34
N ARG A 200 -14.36 -13.66 -11.53
CA ARG A 200 -13.28 -14.28 -10.75
C ARG A 200 -13.30 -13.91 -9.26
N PHE A 201 -13.93 -12.78 -8.93
CA PHE A 201 -14.02 -12.25 -7.58
C PHE A 201 -15.46 -12.31 -7.04
N ALA A 202 -16.41 -12.87 -7.80
CA ALA A 202 -17.80 -12.98 -7.38
C ALA A 202 -17.94 -13.72 -6.04
N ALA A 203 -17.16 -14.80 -5.82
CA ALA A 203 -17.14 -15.51 -4.55
C ALA A 203 -16.60 -14.67 -3.38
N MET A 204 -15.68 -13.73 -3.63
CA MET A 204 -15.16 -12.81 -2.61
C MET A 204 -16.16 -11.69 -2.31
N ALA A 205 -16.79 -11.13 -3.36
CA ALA A 205 -17.84 -10.12 -3.22
C ALA A 205 -19.09 -10.69 -2.54
N GLU A 206 -19.43 -11.95 -2.80
CA GLU A 206 -20.53 -12.67 -2.13
C GLU A 206 -20.20 -12.93 -0.65
N ALA A 207 -18.95 -13.29 -0.34
CA ALA A 207 -18.50 -13.41 1.06
C ALA A 207 -18.50 -12.07 1.81
N GLU A 208 -18.14 -10.96 1.15
CA GLU A 208 -18.16 -9.61 1.71
C GLU A 208 -19.60 -9.09 1.89
N ALA A 209 -20.50 -9.37 0.94
CA ALA A 209 -21.92 -9.04 1.04
C ALA A 209 -22.62 -9.83 2.16
N LEU A 210 -22.28 -11.12 2.33
CA LEU A 210 -22.79 -11.94 3.44
C LEU A 210 -22.27 -11.44 4.81
N ALA A 211 -21.08 -10.85 4.85
CA ALA A 211 -20.53 -10.21 6.05
C ALA A 211 -21.21 -8.86 6.37
N GLU A 212 -21.60 -8.08 5.35
CA GLU A 212 -22.36 -6.84 5.51
C GLU A 212 -23.83 -7.06 5.91
N GLU A 213 -24.45 -8.16 5.51
CA GLU A 213 -25.85 -8.51 5.88
C GLU A 213 -26.02 -9.01 7.33
N GLY A 214 -24.94 -9.10 8.11
CA GLY A 214 -25.02 -9.38 9.55
C GLY A 214 -25.54 -10.78 9.90
N LEU A 215 -25.41 -11.76 9.01
CA LEU A 215 -25.75 -13.14 9.32
C LEU A 215 -24.62 -13.79 10.12
N SER A 216 -24.74 -13.77 11.44
CA SER A 216 -23.80 -14.40 12.35
C SER A 216 -23.78 -15.92 12.17
N VAL A 217 -22.72 -16.44 11.53
CA VAL A 217 -22.36 -17.85 11.66
C VAL A 217 -21.78 -18.04 13.05
N GLU A 218 -22.57 -18.58 13.99
CA GLU A 218 -22.13 -18.91 15.35
C GLU A 218 -20.89 -19.82 15.29
N PRO A 219 -19.71 -19.38 15.76
CA PRO A 219 -18.56 -20.25 15.81
C PRO A 219 -18.73 -21.23 16.96
N SER A 220 -18.74 -22.52 16.64
CA SER A 220 -18.59 -23.60 17.61
C SER A 220 -17.38 -23.32 18.52
N ALA A 221 -17.62 -23.37 19.83
CA ALA A 221 -16.64 -23.09 20.87
C ALA A 221 -15.45 -24.08 20.80
N ALA A 222 -14.43 -23.71 20.04
CA ALA A 222 -13.14 -24.39 20.05
C ALA A 222 -12.19 -23.66 21.02
N ALA A 223 -11.58 -24.44 21.90
CA ALA A 223 -10.75 -23.99 23.01
C ALA A 223 -9.62 -23.03 22.60
N ALA A 224 -9.36 -22.03 23.45
CA ALA A 224 -8.32 -21.03 23.28
C ALA A 224 -6.93 -21.67 23.09
N VAL A 225 -6.34 -21.48 21.91
CA VAL A 225 -4.98 -21.91 21.60
C VAL A 225 -3.99 -21.02 22.35
N VAL A 226 -3.14 -21.62 23.19
CA VAL A 226 -2.12 -20.93 23.98
C VAL A 226 -0.99 -20.43 23.07
N ARG A 227 -0.51 -19.20 23.32
CA ARG A 227 0.56 -18.53 22.54
C ARG A 227 1.88 -19.30 22.64
N ASP A 228 2.49 -19.59 21.49
CA ASP A 228 3.88 -20.02 21.43
C ASP A 228 4.81 -18.79 21.51
N VAL A 229 5.98 -18.95 22.14
CA VAL A 229 6.95 -17.85 22.37
C VAL A 229 7.56 -17.34 21.06
N THR A 230 7.44 -18.10 19.96
CA THR A 230 7.88 -17.66 18.63
C THR A 230 6.79 -16.95 17.81
N ASP A 231 5.58 -16.77 18.36
CA ASP A 231 4.48 -16.04 17.72
C ASP A 231 4.75 -14.52 17.71
N ARG A 232 4.95 -13.95 16.52
CA ARG A 232 5.35 -12.55 16.29
C ARG A 232 4.22 -11.66 15.74
N ARG A 233 2.96 -12.13 15.73
CA ARG A 233 1.80 -11.35 15.25
C ARG A 233 1.30 -10.36 16.30
N ALA A 234 0.75 -9.23 15.85
CA ALA A 234 0.17 -8.20 16.72
C ALA A 234 -1.14 -8.68 17.33
N ASP A 235 -1.43 -8.27 18.58
CA ASP A 235 -2.59 -8.77 19.34
C ASP A 235 -3.96 -8.40 18.72
N ASN A 236 -3.98 -7.47 17.76
CA ASN A 236 -5.15 -6.98 17.03
C ASN A 236 -5.25 -7.47 15.57
N ASP A 237 -4.44 -8.46 15.18
CA ASP A 237 -4.50 -9.08 13.86
C ASP A 237 -5.78 -9.95 13.75
N VAL A 238 -6.72 -9.53 12.89
CA VAL A 238 -8.02 -10.18 12.67
C VAL A 238 -7.95 -11.35 11.68
N GLY A 239 -6.80 -11.59 11.06
CA GLY A 239 -6.55 -12.77 10.25
C GLY A 239 -6.44 -13.99 11.16
N GLY A 240 -7.52 -14.78 11.26
CA GLY A 240 -7.64 -15.89 12.20
C GLY A 240 -6.38 -16.76 12.33
N ARG A 241 -6.11 -17.22 13.55
CA ARG A 241 -4.92 -18.03 13.88
C ARG A 241 -5.01 -19.37 13.15
N MET A 242 -3.99 -19.70 12.37
CA MET A 242 -3.80 -21.01 11.76
C MET A 242 -2.81 -21.81 12.61
N ASP A 243 -3.25 -22.95 13.13
CA ASP A 243 -2.38 -23.90 13.81
C ASP A 243 -1.88 -24.96 12.79
N VAL A 244 -0.57 -24.96 12.53
CA VAL A 244 0.10 -25.91 11.63
C VAL A 244 0.57 -27.18 12.36
N SER A 245 0.40 -27.25 13.67
CA SER A 245 0.99 -28.27 14.54
C SER A 245 0.12 -29.53 14.67
N ALA A 246 -1.16 -29.46 14.33
CA ALA A 246 -2.11 -30.56 14.48
C ALA A 246 -2.11 -31.43 13.22
N GLY A 247 -1.49 -32.61 13.31
CA GLY A 247 -1.22 -33.53 12.19
C GLY A 247 -2.41 -34.12 11.43
N THR A 248 -3.64 -33.65 11.60
CA THR A 248 -4.79 -33.99 10.75
C THR A 248 -5.86 -32.90 10.86
N GLY A 249 -5.94 -32.02 9.87
CA GLY A 249 -7.03 -31.05 9.72
C GLY A 249 -6.65 -29.62 10.12
N TRP A 250 -6.66 -28.73 9.13
CA TRP A 250 -6.51 -27.30 9.33
C TRP A 250 -7.75 -26.71 9.97
N GLN A 251 -7.61 -25.92 11.04
CA GLN A 251 -8.73 -25.20 11.65
C GLN A 251 -8.35 -23.72 11.89
N LEU A 252 -9.16 -22.82 11.33
CA LEU A 252 -9.06 -21.37 11.49
C LEU A 252 -9.79 -20.94 12.77
N SER A 253 -9.15 -20.11 13.60
CA SER A 253 -9.79 -19.47 14.75
C SER A 253 -9.79 -17.95 14.57
N ILE A 254 -10.96 -17.36 14.31
CA ILE A 254 -11.17 -15.91 14.18
C ILE A 254 -11.84 -15.39 15.47
N PRO A 255 -11.30 -14.37 16.16
CA PRO A 255 -11.93 -13.78 17.34
C PRO A 255 -13.24 -13.03 17.01
N ASP A 256 -14.20 -13.07 17.93
CA ASP A 256 -15.52 -12.44 17.81
C ASP A 256 -15.43 -10.91 17.58
N PRO A 257 -16.08 -10.37 16.53
CA PRO A 257 -16.03 -8.95 16.16
C PRO A 257 -16.59 -8.00 17.23
N VAL A 258 -17.40 -8.47 18.18
CA VAL A 258 -17.99 -7.60 19.21
C VAL A 258 -16.92 -7.14 20.23
N ASN A 259 -15.90 -7.96 20.49
CA ASN A 259 -14.81 -7.64 21.40
C ASN A 259 -13.67 -6.82 20.76
N ALA A 260 -13.59 -6.76 19.43
CA ALA A 260 -12.61 -5.94 18.70
C ALA A 260 -12.96 -4.43 18.68
N SER A 261 -14.17 -4.07 19.15
CA SER A 261 -14.78 -2.75 18.94
C SER A 261 -14.24 -1.59 19.78
N ASN A 262 -13.37 -1.84 20.77
CA ASN A 262 -12.83 -0.78 21.63
C ASN A 262 -11.77 0.09 20.93
N GLY A 263 -10.89 -0.51 20.10
CA GLY A 263 -9.86 0.22 19.35
C GLY A 263 -10.43 1.06 18.21
N TYR A 264 -11.41 0.51 17.48
CA TYR A 264 -12.10 1.22 16.40
C TYR A 264 -12.92 2.42 16.92
N ARG A 265 -13.59 2.29 18.07
CA ARG A 265 -14.33 3.38 18.70
C ARG A 265 -13.44 4.47 19.31
N ALA A 266 -12.19 4.16 19.65
CA ALA A 266 -11.23 5.17 20.13
C ALA A 266 -10.74 6.05 18.96
N ALA A 267 -10.45 5.44 17.81
CA ALA A 267 -10.01 6.15 16.59
C ALA A 267 -11.07 7.12 16.04
N LEU A 268 -12.36 6.81 16.21
CA LEU A 268 -13.47 7.70 15.80
C LEU A 268 -13.66 8.91 16.72
N ARG A 269 -13.25 8.85 18.00
CA ARG A 269 -13.40 9.97 18.94
C ARG A 269 -12.30 11.01 18.76
N GLU A 270 -11.08 10.60 18.45
CA GLU A 270 -9.96 11.50 18.16
C GLU A 270 -10.19 12.36 16.91
N GLN A 271 -11.04 11.92 15.98
CA GLN A 271 -11.37 12.65 14.76
C GLN A 271 -12.55 13.64 14.94
N GLY A 272 -13.20 13.67 16.11
CA GLY A 272 -14.38 14.51 16.38
C GLY A 272 -14.11 15.87 17.04
N ASP A 273 -12.96 16.08 17.67
CA ASP A 273 -12.70 17.26 18.53
C ASP A 273 -11.92 18.39 17.81
N GLY A 274 -12.33 18.72 16.58
CA GLY A 274 -11.65 19.73 15.76
C GLY A 274 -12.56 20.76 15.09
N ALA A 275 -13.35 21.54 15.87
CA ALA A 275 -13.49 23.01 15.73
C ALA A 275 -14.76 23.61 16.35
N ALA A 276 -14.60 24.60 17.24
CA ALA A 276 -15.25 25.91 17.14
C ALA A 276 -14.43 26.96 17.91
N PRO A 277 -14.11 28.14 17.31
CA PRO A 277 -13.41 29.22 18.00
C PRO A 277 -14.36 30.00 18.92
N ALA A 278 -13.86 30.36 20.11
CA ALA A 278 -14.53 31.29 21.03
C ALA A 278 -14.67 32.67 20.37
N THR A 279 -15.89 33.20 20.35
CA THR A 279 -16.17 34.60 20.02
C THR A 279 -16.30 35.39 21.32
N ASP A 280 -15.58 36.51 21.35
CA ASP A 280 -15.48 37.45 22.45
C ASP A 280 -16.75 38.31 22.57
N ARG A 281 -17.30 38.43 23.79
CA ARG A 281 -18.14 39.53 24.28
C ARG A 281 -18.25 39.53 25.80
#